data_AF-A0A537FKU8-F1
#
_entry.id   AF-A0A537FKU8-F1
#
_cell.length_a   1.000
_cell.length_b   1.000
_cell.length_c   1.000
_cell.angle_alpha   90.00
_cell.angle_beta   90.00
_cell.angle_gamma   90.00
#
_symmetry.space_group_name_H-M   'P 1'
#
loop_
_entity.id
_entity.type
_entity.pdbx_description
1 polymer ?
#
loop_
_entity_poly.entity_id
_entity_poly.type
_entity_poly.pdbx_seq_one_letter_code
_entity_poly.pdbx_strand_id
1 'polypeptide(L)'
;MRTQRFLGWLPLLVGILVSVASLVPVKAAPDFGISANPSSVAGPSLSSTITLTSLGGFSGSVNVSASVYPSGPSISLTSVVSSKSVILDLPAGGSASTPLFATSYVSGNFTITVTGVSGSISHSVPVIFEAQPLPADFNIDCCFPLGNGDMGRVSRGENYTSWGWVTSINHFSGVVNLTATLNLNVQVSIKPSTVIVPEAGMVEPTITFRVPTNATVGRYTGLLTSTNGSITHTEALTLTVDPPLPACPTCFPSVWSPMTILSAAIASSSVGTGIVFPRINKNPKFIRLVENVVLVSSLVSIGVIVTLATGLILLWQGWLGLTCIRFWKYGFPFTWREILGCGNVSQELNWYAFAFDTIFFTAVGYMAVFSFHAKWRGRVINPPTTFLIAAGYVAVAMAWFGLIAWATAHPGLATLLL
;
A
#
# COMPACT_ATOMS: atom_id res chain seq x y z
N MET A 1 39.81 26.61 -123.16
CA MET A 1 38.41 27.06 -123.10
C MET A 1 37.78 26.53 -121.81
N ARG A 2 37.43 27.46 -120.91
CA ARG A 2 36.27 27.49 -120.01
C ARG A 2 35.50 26.18 -119.71
N THR A 3 35.44 25.76 -118.44
CA THR A 3 34.22 25.30 -117.68
C THR A 3 34.64 24.80 -116.27
N GLN A 4 34.34 25.55 -115.20
CA GLN A 4 33.21 25.40 -114.24
C GLN A 4 33.27 24.12 -113.36
N ARG A 5 33.68 24.26 -112.08
CA ARG A 5 32.87 24.44 -110.84
C ARG A 5 32.12 23.18 -110.36
N PHE A 6 32.45 22.68 -109.16
CA PHE A 6 31.54 22.14 -108.09
C PHE A 6 32.43 21.88 -106.84
N LEU A 7 32.35 22.69 -105.75
CA LEU A 7 31.53 22.49 -104.52
C LEU A 7 31.79 21.13 -103.83
N GLY A 8 32.13 21.01 -102.53
CA GLY A 8 32.18 21.98 -101.45
C GLY A 8 32.37 21.35 -100.04
N TRP A 9 32.73 22.20 -99.08
CA TRP A 9 32.35 22.24 -97.65
C TRP A 9 32.90 21.18 -96.65
N LEU A 10 33.90 21.59 -95.85
CA LEU A 10 34.16 21.10 -94.48
C LEU A 10 33.57 22.13 -93.48
N PRO A 11 32.75 21.76 -92.49
CA PRO A 11 32.37 22.69 -91.44
C PRO A 11 33.43 22.70 -90.33
N LEU A 12 33.93 23.89 -90.01
CA LEU A 12 34.72 24.19 -88.82
C LEU A 12 33.76 24.23 -87.63
N LEU A 13 33.81 23.20 -86.78
CA LEU A 13 32.99 23.10 -85.57
C LEU A 13 33.67 23.91 -84.46
N VAL A 14 33.36 25.20 -84.38
CA VAL A 14 33.75 26.05 -83.24
C VAL A 14 32.78 25.76 -82.10
N GLY A 15 33.20 24.91 -81.16
CA GLY A 15 32.48 24.69 -79.91
C GLY A 15 32.54 25.94 -79.04
N ILE A 16 31.40 26.60 -78.85
CA ILE A 16 31.22 27.62 -77.81
C ILE A 16 31.05 26.87 -76.49
N LEU A 17 32.09 26.85 -75.66
CA LEU A 17 31.99 26.49 -74.25
C LEU A 17 31.29 27.63 -73.51
N VAL A 18 29.97 27.54 -73.37
CA VAL A 18 29.25 28.33 -72.38
C VAL A 18 29.60 27.76 -71.02
N SER A 19 30.51 28.44 -70.30
CA SER A 19 30.73 28.19 -68.89
C SER A 19 29.48 28.66 -68.13
N VAL A 20 28.59 27.72 -67.83
CA VAL A 20 27.54 27.96 -66.83
C VAL A 20 28.28 28.00 -65.50
N ALA A 21 28.50 29.20 -64.97
CA ALA A 21 28.94 29.37 -63.59
C ALA A 21 27.83 28.81 -62.69
N SER A 22 28.01 27.56 -62.25
CA SER A 22 27.17 26.94 -61.23
C SER A 22 27.32 27.78 -59.97
N LEU A 23 26.26 28.51 -59.60
CA LEU A 23 26.14 29.09 -58.27
C LEU A 23 26.08 27.92 -57.30
N VAL A 24 27.23 27.46 -56.80
CA VAL A 24 27.24 26.53 -55.67
C VAL A 24 26.58 27.29 -54.52
N PRO A 25 25.39 26.89 -54.04
CA PRO A 25 24.83 27.51 -52.87
C PRO A 25 25.88 27.35 -51.77
N VAL A 26 26.34 28.46 -51.19
CA VAL A 26 27.23 28.42 -50.04
C VAL A 26 26.45 27.66 -48.96
N LYS A 27 26.78 26.39 -48.79
CA LYS A 27 26.14 25.54 -47.79
C LYS A 27 26.49 26.17 -46.45
N ALA A 28 25.48 26.74 -45.78
CA ALA A 28 25.64 27.26 -44.43
C ALA A 28 26.32 26.19 -43.58
N ALA A 29 27.30 26.60 -42.77
CA ALA A 29 27.99 25.68 -41.87
C ALA A 29 26.96 24.93 -41.02
N PRO A 30 27.10 23.61 -40.81
CA PRO A 30 26.18 22.85 -39.95
C PRO A 30 26.15 23.46 -38.54
N ASP A 31 24.96 23.78 -38.06
CA ASP A 31 24.74 24.41 -36.75
C ASP A 31 23.39 23.94 -36.14
N PHE A 32 23.07 24.33 -34.91
CA PHE A 32 21.77 24.08 -34.30
C PHE A 32 21.22 25.33 -33.60
N GLY A 33 19.90 25.50 -33.64
CA GLY A 33 19.19 26.48 -32.82
C GLY A 33 18.74 25.87 -31.50
N ILE A 34 18.62 26.70 -30.46
CA ILE A 34 18.01 26.33 -29.17
C ILE A 34 16.93 27.35 -28.81
N SER A 35 15.76 26.89 -28.38
CA SER A 35 14.65 27.73 -27.96
C SER A 35 13.93 27.13 -26.74
N ALA A 36 13.20 27.98 -26.01
CA ALA A 36 12.41 27.60 -24.84
C ALA A 36 10.98 28.14 -24.99
N ASN A 37 9.99 27.32 -24.65
CA ASN A 37 8.59 27.73 -24.66
C ASN A 37 7.80 27.06 -23.52
N PRO A 38 7.22 27.83 -22.58
CA PRO A 38 7.37 29.28 -22.40
C PRO A 38 8.78 29.71 -21.96
N SER A 39 9.22 30.90 -22.37
CA SER A 39 10.50 31.49 -21.94
C SER A 39 10.42 32.24 -20.60
N SER A 40 9.22 32.45 -20.07
CA SER A 40 8.98 33.07 -18.77
C SER A 40 7.74 32.46 -18.13
N VAL A 41 7.82 32.08 -16.84
CA VAL A 41 6.70 31.56 -16.05
C VAL A 41 6.72 32.16 -14.66
N ALA A 42 5.55 32.60 -14.18
CA ALA A 42 5.32 33.00 -12.80
C ALA A 42 4.47 31.94 -12.08
N GLY A 43 4.88 31.53 -10.88
CA GLY A 43 4.13 30.56 -10.09
C GLY A 43 4.99 29.71 -9.15
N PRO A 44 4.41 28.67 -8.52
CA PRO A 44 5.13 27.79 -7.59
C PRO A 44 6.11 26.85 -8.30
N SER A 45 5.88 26.61 -9.60
CA SER A 45 6.71 25.78 -10.45
C SER A 45 6.74 26.34 -11.87
N LEU A 46 7.79 26.00 -12.59
CA LEU A 46 7.99 26.28 -14.01
C LEU A 46 7.99 24.96 -14.78
N SER A 47 7.28 24.94 -15.90
CA SER A 47 7.34 23.90 -16.93
C SER A 47 7.56 24.57 -18.27
N SER A 48 8.68 24.27 -18.92
CA SER A 48 9.04 24.77 -20.25
C SER A 48 9.53 23.62 -21.12
N THR A 49 9.31 23.70 -22.43
CA THR A 49 9.90 22.77 -23.39
C THR A 49 11.12 23.43 -24.03
N ILE A 50 12.28 22.80 -23.92
CA ILE A 50 13.49 23.18 -24.64
C ILE A 50 13.51 22.44 -25.97
N THR A 51 13.65 23.16 -27.08
CA THR A 51 13.67 22.59 -28.43
C THR A 51 14.99 22.94 -29.12
N LEU A 52 15.63 21.93 -29.69
CA LEU A 52 16.76 22.05 -30.59
C LEU A 52 16.29 21.91 -32.04
N THR A 53 16.80 22.75 -32.94
CA THR A 53 16.46 22.72 -34.37
C THR A 53 17.72 22.62 -35.21
N SER A 54 17.79 21.66 -36.13
CA SER A 54 18.93 21.49 -37.04
C SER A 54 19.01 22.65 -38.06
N LEU A 55 20.19 23.23 -38.22
CA LEU A 55 20.50 24.29 -39.20
C LEU A 55 21.66 23.82 -40.11
N GLY A 56 21.64 24.20 -41.38
CA GLY A 56 22.72 23.85 -42.33
C GLY A 56 22.90 22.33 -42.56
N GLY A 57 21.92 21.50 -42.17
CA GLY A 57 21.98 20.04 -42.25
C GLY A 57 22.76 19.37 -41.10
N PHE A 58 22.91 20.05 -39.96
CA PHE A 58 23.53 19.48 -38.76
C PHE A 58 22.82 18.22 -38.28
N SER A 59 23.60 17.18 -37.99
CA SER A 59 23.14 15.98 -37.32
C SER A 59 24.17 15.52 -36.30
N GLY A 60 23.73 15.21 -35.09
CA GLY A 60 24.61 14.72 -34.04
C GLY A 60 24.01 14.86 -32.65
N SER A 61 24.75 14.38 -31.66
CA SER A 61 24.38 14.48 -30.25
C SER A 61 24.73 15.86 -29.70
N VAL A 62 23.77 16.48 -29.01
CA VAL A 62 23.92 17.77 -28.33
C VAL A 62 23.76 17.52 -26.83
N ASN A 63 24.78 17.86 -26.04
CA ASN A 63 24.71 17.83 -24.59
C ASN A 63 24.04 19.11 -24.11
N VAL A 64 22.83 19.00 -23.56
CA VAL A 64 22.06 20.10 -23.00
C VAL A 64 22.24 20.13 -21.50
N SER A 65 22.59 21.27 -20.95
CA SER A 65 22.78 21.49 -19.51
C SER A 65 22.02 22.74 -19.06
N ALA A 66 21.52 22.74 -17.82
CA ALA A 66 20.81 23.86 -17.24
C ALA A 66 21.49 24.35 -15.96
N SER A 67 21.58 25.67 -15.81
CA SER A 67 22.10 26.35 -14.62
C SER A 67 21.12 27.45 -14.20
N VAL A 68 21.05 27.79 -12.91
CA VAL A 68 20.18 28.86 -12.40
C VAL A 68 20.96 29.87 -11.59
N TYR A 69 20.58 31.13 -11.74
CA TYR A 69 21.07 32.23 -10.94
C TYR A 69 19.93 33.19 -10.58
N PRO A 70 19.81 33.66 -9.32
CA PRO A 70 20.54 33.18 -8.13
C PRO A 70 20.29 31.70 -7.82
N SER A 71 21.12 31.10 -6.97
CA SER A 71 20.87 29.73 -6.49
C SER A 71 19.63 29.69 -5.60
N GLY A 72 18.80 28.66 -5.74
CA GLY A 72 17.61 28.47 -4.89
C GLY A 72 16.66 27.42 -5.47
N PRO A 73 16.20 27.58 -6.73
CA PRO A 73 15.30 26.63 -7.35
C PRO A 73 15.95 25.28 -7.60
N SER A 74 15.18 24.22 -7.42
CA SER A 74 15.53 22.90 -7.96
C SER A 74 15.18 22.88 -9.45
N ILE A 75 16.03 22.25 -10.28
CA ILE A 75 15.85 22.20 -11.74
C ILE A 75 16.01 20.75 -12.22
N SER A 76 15.22 20.37 -13.21
CA SER A 76 15.41 19.14 -13.97
C SER A 76 15.19 19.37 -15.47
N LEU A 77 16.02 18.72 -16.30
CA LEU A 77 15.87 18.62 -17.75
C LEU A 77 15.22 17.29 -18.19
N THR A 78 14.86 16.40 -17.27
CA THR A 78 14.21 15.13 -17.57
C THR A 78 13.06 14.86 -16.60
N SER A 79 12.28 13.80 -16.86
CA SER A 79 11.28 13.30 -15.91
C SER A 79 11.92 12.73 -14.62
N VAL A 80 13.24 12.56 -14.59
CA VAL A 80 13.98 12.15 -13.39
C VAL A 80 14.31 13.40 -12.58
N VAL A 81 13.96 13.40 -11.30
CA VAL A 81 14.17 14.55 -10.40
C VAL A 81 15.67 14.90 -10.32
N SER A 82 15.98 16.20 -10.36
CA SER A 82 17.35 16.75 -10.19
C SER A 82 18.36 16.47 -11.31
N SER A 83 17.95 15.98 -12.48
CA SER A 83 18.88 15.82 -13.62
C SER A 83 19.09 17.15 -14.35
N LYS A 84 20.26 17.79 -14.18
CA LYS A 84 20.57 19.10 -14.81
C LYS A 84 21.20 19.01 -16.20
N SER A 85 21.39 17.81 -16.74
CA SER A 85 21.93 17.58 -18.08
C SER A 85 21.23 16.42 -18.78
N VAL A 86 21.16 16.49 -20.12
CA VAL A 86 20.61 15.45 -20.99
C VAL A 86 21.28 15.51 -22.35
N ILE A 87 21.50 14.36 -22.99
CA ILE A 87 22.00 14.29 -24.36
C ILE A 87 20.80 14.10 -25.28
N LEU A 88 20.68 14.95 -26.29
CA LEU A 88 19.66 14.87 -27.33
C LEU A 88 20.31 14.57 -28.68
N ASP A 89 19.80 13.56 -29.37
CA ASP A 89 20.21 13.27 -30.75
C ASP A 89 19.36 14.10 -31.71
N LEU A 90 20.01 15.03 -32.42
CA LEU A 90 19.36 15.94 -33.34
C LEU A 90 19.49 15.42 -34.79
N PRO A 91 18.39 15.03 -35.45
CA PRO A 91 18.44 14.59 -36.84
C PRO A 91 18.64 15.76 -37.82
N ALA A 92 19.29 15.50 -38.96
CA ALA A 92 19.48 16.48 -40.03
C ALA A 92 18.14 17.03 -40.52
N GLY A 93 17.96 18.35 -40.48
CA GLY A 93 16.72 19.03 -40.87
C GLY A 93 15.54 18.79 -39.93
N GLY A 94 15.74 18.14 -38.77
CA GLY A 94 14.69 17.88 -37.78
C GLY A 94 14.87 18.68 -36.49
N SER A 95 14.13 18.25 -35.46
CA SER A 95 14.15 18.84 -34.13
C SER A 95 14.20 17.77 -33.05
N ALA A 96 14.73 18.13 -31.88
CA ALA A 96 14.73 17.30 -30.68
C ALA A 96 14.29 18.19 -29.50
N SER A 97 13.61 17.62 -28.50
CA SER A 97 13.11 18.40 -27.38
C SER A 97 13.25 17.68 -26.05
N THR A 98 13.31 18.47 -24.98
CA THR A 98 13.37 17.99 -23.60
C THR A 98 12.57 18.92 -22.68
N PRO A 99 11.87 18.40 -21.67
CA PRO A 99 11.22 19.26 -20.69
C PRO A 99 12.26 19.94 -19.79
N LEU A 100 11.93 21.13 -19.31
CA LEU A 100 12.61 21.87 -18.26
C LEU A 100 11.59 22.10 -17.14
N PHE A 101 11.88 21.55 -15.97
CA PHE A 101 11.12 21.75 -14.76
C PHE A 101 11.94 22.56 -13.77
N ALA A 102 11.31 23.52 -13.09
CA ALA A 102 11.88 24.14 -11.92
C ALA A 102 10.84 24.33 -10.81
N THR A 103 11.26 24.22 -9.56
CA THR A 103 10.44 24.52 -8.39
C THR A 103 11.25 25.34 -7.40
N SER A 104 10.60 26.27 -6.70
CA SER A 104 11.24 27.10 -5.68
C SER A 104 10.29 27.32 -4.52
N TYR A 105 10.84 27.26 -3.31
CA TYR A 105 10.14 27.55 -2.06
C TYR A 105 10.38 28.98 -1.57
N VAL A 106 11.28 29.71 -2.24
CA VAL A 106 11.57 31.11 -1.96
C VAL A 106 11.03 31.95 -3.11
N SER A 107 10.35 33.05 -2.76
CA SER A 107 9.89 34.03 -3.73
C SER A 107 11.08 34.75 -4.34
N GLY A 108 11.07 34.90 -5.66
CA GLY A 108 12.14 35.64 -6.33
C GLY A 108 12.17 35.39 -7.84
N ASN A 109 12.95 36.21 -8.52
CA ASN A 109 13.17 36.08 -9.96
C ASN A 109 14.47 35.33 -10.20
N PHE A 110 14.38 34.23 -10.93
CA PHE A 110 15.49 33.35 -11.24
C PHE A 110 15.66 33.24 -12.75
N THR A 111 16.91 33.33 -13.20
CA THR A 111 17.27 33.13 -14.60
C THR A 111 17.89 31.74 -14.75
N ILE A 112 17.19 30.87 -15.48
CA ILE A 112 17.69 29.56 -15.85
C ILE A 112 18.36 29.68 -17.22
N THR A 113 19.66 29.43 -17.30
CA THR A 113 20.40 29.40 -18.56
C THR A 113 20.54 27.96 -19.01
N VAL A 114 19.94 27.64 -20.16
CA VAL A 114 20.05 26.33 -20.79
C VAL A 114 21.07 26.42 -21.92
N THR A 115 22.10 25.59 -21.87
CA THR A 115 23.22 25.56 -22.83
C THR A 115 23.27 24.22 -23.52
N GLY A 116 23.20 24.22 -24.85
CA GLY A 116 23.48 23.06 -25.69
C GLY A 116 24.89 23.13 -26.24
N VAL A 117 25.63 22.01 -26.18
CA VAL A 117 27.01 21.90 -26.70
C VAL A 117 27.14 20.67 -27.58
N SER A 118 27.72 20.83 -28.77
CA SER A 118 28.15 19.73 -29.63
C SER A 118 29.51 20.04 -30.25
N GLY A 119 30.56 19.35 -29.79
CA GLY A 119 31.94 19.65 -30.18
C GLY A 119 32.33 21.08 -29.81
N SER A 120 32.63 21.90 -30.82
CA SER A 120 32.96 23.33 -30.66
C SER A 120 31.77 24.28 -30.79
N ILE A 121 30.58 23.77 -31.11
CA ILE A 121 29.35 24.57 -31.27
C ILE A 121 28.64 24.64 -29.92
N SER A 122 28.28 25.85 -29.49
CA SER A 122 27.59 26.10 -28.22
C SER A 122 26.57 27.21 -28.39
N HIS A 123 25.34 26.95 -27.96
CA HIS A 123 24.24 27.93 -27.95
C HIS A 123 23.52 27.90 -26.61
N SER A 124 22.94 29.03 -26.22
CA SER A 124 22.20 29.13 -24.96
C SER A 124 20.90 29.92 -25.10
N VAL A 125 19.92 29.55 -24.28
CA VAL A 125 18.64 30.27 -24.15
C VAL A 125 18.34 30.54 -22.67
N PRO A 126 17.97 31.79 -22.31
CA PRO A 126 17.51 32.10 -20.97
C PRO A 126 16.02 31.77 -20.80
N VAL A 127 15.66 31.26 -19.63
CA VAL A 127 14.28 31.05 -19.17
C VAL A 127 14.10 31.76 -17.84
N ILE A 128 13.08 32.61 -17.74
CA ILE A 128 12.78 33.39 -16.54
C ILE A 128 11.78 32.61 -15.68
N PHE A 129 12.12 32.42 -14.41
CA PHE A 129 11.23 31.84 -13.42
C PHE A 129 10.97 32.86 -12.31
N GLU A 130 9.76 33.42 -12.31
CA GLU A 130 9.27 34.27 -11.23
C GLU A 130 8.60 33.38 -10.18
N ALA A 131 9.41 32.87 -9.26
CA ALA A 131 8.95 31.97 -8.22
C ALA A 131 7.99 32.68 -7.27
N GLN A 132 6.78 32.14 -7.18
CA GLN A 132 5.77 32.50 -6.20
C GLN A 132 5.46 31.24 -5.41
N PRO A 133 6.18 30.99 -4.30
CA PRO A 133 5.96 29.80 -3.50
C PRO A 133 4.53 29.79 -2.97
N LEU A 134 3.96 28.60 -2.86
CA LEU A 134 2.67 28.44 -2.19
C LEU A 134 2.80 28.94 -0.75
N PRO A 135 1.76 29.58 -0.18
CA PRO A 135 1.75 29.94 1.22
C PRO A 135 2.06 28.72 2.09
N ALA A 136 2.94 28.91 3.08
CA ALA A 136 3.22 27.89 4.10
C ALA A 136 1.91 27.53 4.81
N ASP A 137 1.65 26.24 4.95
CA ASP A 137 0.40 25.75 5.54
C ASP A 137 0.65 24.45 6.31
N PHE A 138 -0.34 23.95 7.04
CA PHE A 138 -0.24 22.64 7.68
C PHE A 138 -1.55 21.90 7.53
N ASN A 139 -1.49 20.58 7.54
CA ASN A 139 -2.69 19.76 7.64
C ASN A 139 -2.79 19.17 9.04
N ILE A 140 -4.02 19.02 9.49
CA ILE A 140 -4.35 18.26 10.69
C ILE A 140 -5.18 17.06 10.27
N ASP A 141 -4.83 15.91 10.83
CA ASP A 141 -5.56 14.68 10.62
C ASP A 141 -5.49 13.89 11.92
N CYS A 142 -6.63 13.41 12.37
CA CYS A 142 -6.79 12.95 13.72
C CYS A 142 -7.74 11.79 13.80
N CYS A 143 -7.74 11.25 15.00
CA CYS A 143 -8.88 10.53 15.52
C CYS A 143 -9.08 9.25 14.73
N PHE A 144 -7.97 8.53 14.63
CA PHE A 144 -7.90 7.23 14.01
C PHE A 144 -8.54 6.19 14.92
N PRO A 145 -9.14 5.19 14.27
CA PRO A 145 -8.27 4.17 13.71
C PRO A 145 -8.02 4.28 12.19
N LEU A 146 -8.72 5.15 11.45
CA LEU A 146 -8.65 5.23 9.97
C LEU A 146 -8.64 6.66 9.35
N GLY A 147 -8.66 7.76 10.12
CA GLY A 147 -8.30 9.11 9.61
C GLY A 147 -9.42 10.01 9.13
N ASN A 148 -10.61 9.84 9.68
CA ASN A 148 -11.80 10.62 9.31
C ASN A 148 -12.52 11.20 10.55
N GLY A 149 -11.81 11.50 11.65
CA GLY A 149 -12.45 12.09 12.81
C GLY A 149 -13.23 11.15 13.74
N ASP A 150 -13.28 9.84 13.45
CA ASP A 150 -14.09 8.87 14.22
C ASP A 150 -13.28 8.16 15.32
N MET A 151 -13.59 8.52 16.56
CA MET A 151 -12.89 8.08 17.77
C MET A 151 -13.46 6.78 18.34
N GLY A 152 -14.37 6.11 17.63
CA GLY A 152 -14.90 4.82 18.06
C GLY A 152 -15.88 4.91 19.24
N ARG A 153 -16.01 3.79 19.96
CA ARG A 153 -17.03 3.60 21.02
C ARG A 153 -16.38 3.51 22.40
N VAL A 154 -17.00 4.14 23.39
CA VAL A 154 -16.50 4.20 24.78
C VAL A 154 -17.67 4.06 25.77
N SER A 155 -17.45 3.39 26.90
CA SER A 155 -18.46 3.28 27.96
C SER A 155 -18.48 4.53 28.85
N ARG A 156 -19.59 4.76 29.56
CA ARG A 156 -19.67 5.85 30.54
C ARG A 156 -18.59 5.73 31.63
N GLY A 157 -17.93 6.84 31.96
CA GLY A 157 -16.91 6.88 33.01
C GLY A 157 -15.53 6.36 32.61
N GLU A 158 -15.36 5.88 31.38
CA GLU A 158 -14.07 5.44 30.85
C GLU A 158 -13.29 6.60 30.20
N ASN A 159 -11.96 6.47 30.21
CA ASN A 159 -11.08 7.35 29.45
C ASN A 159 -10.78 6.72 28.10
N TYR A 160 -10.93 7.49 27.03
CA TYR A 160 -10.57 7.06 25.68
C TYR A 160 -9.37 7.86 25.19
N THR A 161 -8.34 7.18 24.72
CA THR A 161 -7.14 7.82 24.14
C THR A 161 -7.14 7.63 22.63
N SER A 162 -7.04 8.75 21.92
CA SER A 162 -6.84 8.81 20.49
C SER A 162 -5.53 9.54 20.17
N TRP A 163 -5.10 9.45 18.92
CA TRP A 163 -3.88 10.03 18.43
C TRP A 163 -4.17 10.74 17.10
N GLY A 164 -3.31 11.70 16.75
CA GLY A 164 -3.41 12.50 15.54
C GLY A 164 -2.04 12.92 15.07
N TRP A 165 -1.96 13.55 13.90
CA TRP A 165 -0.75 14.19 13.41
C TRP A 165 -1.03 15.57 12.84
N VAL A 166 -0.06 16.46 12.99
CA VAL A 166 0.01 17.73 12.27
C VAL A 166 1.17 17.63 11.30
N THR A 167 0.89 17.79 10.01
CA THR A 167 1.87 17.64 8.94
C THR A 167 2.17 18.99 8.28
N SER A 168 3.45 19.29 8.11
CA SER A 168 3.89 20.50 7.38
C SER A 168 3.50 20.41 5.91
N ILE A 169 2.91 21.48 5.38
CA ILE A 169 2.64 21.69 3.95
C ILE A 169 3.42 22.93 3.48
N ASN A 170 3.99 22.88 2.27
CA ASN A 170 4.72 24.00 1.66
C ASN A 170 5.81 24.60 2.59
N HIS A 171 6.64 23.74 3.20
CA HIS A 171 7.74 24.15 4.08
C HIS A 171 7.31 24.92 5.34
N PHE A 172 6.08 24.69 5.80
CA PHE A 172 5.65 25.23 7.07
C PHE A 172 6.52 24.74 8.22
N SER A 173 6.99 25.70 9.03
CA SER A 173 7.57 25.42 10.33
C SER A 173 7.07 26.45 11.32
N GLY A 174 6.62 25.99 12.48
CA GLY A 174 6.06 26.88 13.48
C GLY A 174 5.33 26.17 14.60
N VAL A 175 4.81 26.97 15.52
CA VAL A 175 4.04 26.50 16.67
C VAL A 175 2.56 26.41 16.30
N VAL A 176 1.96 25.23 16.44
CA VAL A 176 0.54 25.00 16.19
C VAL A 176 -0.16 24.77 17.53
N ASN A 177 -1.19 25.57 17.82
CA ASN A 177 -2.01 25.45 19.00
C ASN A 177 -3.25 24.60 18.69
N LEU A 178 -3.43 23.53 19.46
CA LEU A 178 -4.50 22.56 19.31
C LEU A 178 -5.55 22.75 20.39
N THR A 179 -6.82 22.83 19.98
CA THR A 179 -7.97 22.87 20.88
C THR A 179 -9.03 21.91 20.38
N ALA A 180 -9.65 21.15 21.28
CA ALA A 180 -10.73 20.24 20.91
C ALA A 180 -11.96 20.56 21.74
N THR A 181 -13.11 20.60 21.08
CA THR A 181 -14.41 20.79 21.71
C THR A 181 -15.32 19.63 21.33
N LEU A 182 -16.18 19.22 22.25
CA LEU A 182 -17.25 18.25 22.03
C LEU A 182 -18.55 18.87 22.54
N ASN A 183 -19.68 18.49 21.95
CA ASN A 183 -21.01 18.92 22.37
C ASN A 183 -21.48 18.33 23.74
N LEU A 184 -20.57 17.76 24.52
CA LEU A 184 -20.78 17.37 25.91
C LEU A 184 -19.86 18.22 26.80
N ASN A 185 -20.22 18.43 28.08
CA ASN A 185 -19.28 18.89 29.12
C ASN A 185 -18.21 17.79 29.45
N VAL A 186 -17.65 17.13 28.42
CA VAL A 186 -16.50 16.23 28.50
C VAL A 186 -15.26 17.07 28.66
N GLN A 187 -14.41 16.69 29.62
CA GLN A 187 -13.06 17.25 29.66
C GLN A 187 -12.22 16.55 28.59
N VAL A 188 -11.86 17.30 27.53
CA VAL A 188 -10.88 16.88 26.53
C VAL A 188 -9.52 17.40 26.94
N SER A 189 -8.51 16.54 26.97
CA SER A 189 -7.14 16.90 27.27
C SER A 189 -6.25 16.51 26.10
N ILE A 190 -5.59 17.50 25.49
CA ILE A 190 -4.57 17.28 24.44
C ILE A 190 -3.19 17.42 25.08
N LYS A 191 -2.32 16.43 24.86
CA LYS A 191 -0.94 16.46 25.35
C LYS A 191 0.04 16.09 24.23
N PRO A 192 0.94 17.00 23.83
CA PRO A 192 0.97 18.44 24.15
C PRO A 192 -0.10 19.23 23.37
N SER A 193 -0.71 20.26 23.98
CA SER A 193 -1.70 21.13 23.32
C SER A 193 -1.08 22.17 22.38
N THR A 194 0.24 22.38 22.48
CA THR A 194 1.02 23.22 21.59
C THR A 194 2.15 22.38 21.02
N VAL A 195 2.19 22.21 19.70
CA VAL A 195 3.18 21.39 19.00
C VAL A 195 4.08 22.27 18.13
N ILE A 196 5.36 21.95 18.04
CA ILE A 196 6.31 22.64 17.15
C ILE A 196 6.50 21.76 15.93
N VAL A 197 5.92 22.15 14.81
CA VAL A 197 6.00 21.39 13.55
C VAL A 197 7.32 21.76 12.85
N PRO A 198 8.24 20.80 12.65
CA PRO A 198 9.45 21.04 11.88
C PRO A 198 9.13 21.12 10.38
N GLU A 199 9.95 21.86 9.65
CA GLU A 199 9.86 21.98 8.19
C GLU A 199 9.86 20.60 7.52
N ALA A 200 8.89 20.36 6.64
CA ALA A 200 8.70 19.08 5.95
C ALA A 200 8.57 17.86 6.88
N GLY A 201 8.20 18.07 8.15
CA GLY A 201 8.00 17.01 9.12
C GLY A 201 6.56 16.90 9.64
N MET A 202 6.41 16.02 10.61
CA MET A 202 5.13 15.71 11.26
C MET A 202 5.32 15.63 12.78
N VAL A 203 4.26 15.95 13.51
CA VAL A 203 4.23 15.83 14.98
C VAL A 203 2.95 15.14 15.40
N GLU A 204 3.08 14.23 16.37
CA GLU A 204 1.98 13.39 16.86
C GLU A 204 1.51 13.83 18.25
N PRO A 205 0.40 14.59 18.36
CA PRO A 205 -0.26 14.82 19.65
C PRO A 205 -1.09 13.63 20.13
N THR A 206 -1.11 13.40 21.44
CA THR A 206 -2.05 12.47 22.08
C THR A 206 -3.30 13.22 22.55
N ILE A 207 -4.48 12.72 22.20
CA ILE A 207 -5.78 13.31 22.55
C ILE A 207 -6.49 12.36 23.51
N THR A 208 -6.77 12.80 24.74
CA THR A 208 -7.46 12.01 25.76
C THR A 208 -8.83 12.60 26.07
N PHE A 209 -9.85 11.75 26.02
CA PHE A 209 -11.24 12.07 26.32
C PHE A 209 -11.64 11.45 27.64
N ARG A 210 -12.16 12.27 28.56
CA ARG A 210 -12.70 11.81 29.84
C ARG A 210 -14.22 11.87 29.83
N VAL A 211 -14.86 10.74 29.57
CA VAL A 211 -16.32 10.64 29.51
C VAL A 211 -16.88 10.69 30.92
N PRO A 212 -17.74 11.66 31.28
CA PRO A 212 -18.31 11.72 32.61
C PRO A 212 -19.28 10.56 32.85
N THR A 213 -19.39 10.11 34.09
CA THR A 213 -20.23 8.97 34.48
C THR A 213 -21.73 9.22 34.25
N ASN A 214 -22.15 10.48 34.15
CA ASN A 214 -23.52 10.91 33.86
C ASN A 214 -23.80 11.19 32.37
N ALA A 215 -22.86 10.89 31.46
CA ALA A 215 -23.06 11.08 30.02
C ALA A 215 -24.29 10.31 29.52
N THR A 216 -25.11 10.92 28.66
CA THR A 216 -26.20 10.20 28.00
C THR A 216 -25.64 9.17 27.00
N VAL A 217 -26.43 8.16 26.63
CA VAL A 217 -26.03 7.26 25.53
C VAL A 217 -26.29 8.00 24.23
N GLY A 218 -25.35 7.96 23.30
CA GLY A 218 -25.52 8.61 22.00
C GLY A 218 -24.22 8.96 21.31
N ARG A 219 -24.37 9.55 20.12
CA ARG A 219 -23.26 10.04 19.31
C ARG A 219 -23.01 11.52 19.62
N TYR A 220 -21.78 11.82 19.97
CA TYR A 220 -21.28 13.16 20.27
C TYR A 220 -20.40 13.63 19.13
N THR A 221 -20.52 14.91 18.81
CA THR A 221 -19.79 15.56 17.73
C THR A 221 -19.08 16.81 18.23
N GLY A 222 -17.97 17.11 17.61
CA GLY A 222 -17.05 18.15 18.06
C GLY A 222 -16.13 18.63 16.96
N LEU A 223 -15.24 19.55 17.31
CA LEU A 223 -14.24 20.08 16.40
C LEU A 223 -12.88 20.09 17.09
N LEU A 224 -11.89 19.54 16.39
CA LEU A 224 -10.47 19.76 16.65
C LEU A 224 -10.05 20.96 15.80
N THR A 225 -9.62 22.03 16.45
CA THR A 225 -9.18 23.28 15.83
C THR A 225 -7.69 23.46 16.09
N SER A 226 -6.93 23.61 15.01
CA SER A 226 -5.51 23.86 15.02
C SER A 226 -5.24 25.25 14.46
N THR A 227 -4.43 26.05 15.17
CA THR A 227 -4.18 27.45 14.82
C THR A 227 -2.70 27.79 14.86
N ASN A 228 -2.25 28.54 13.86
CA ASN A 228 -0.98 29.26 13.85
C ASN A 228 -1.23 30.66 13.28
N GLY A 229 -1.30 31.67 14.16
CA GLY A 229 -1.62 33.04 13.75
C GLY A 229 -2.99 33.14 13.06
N SER A 230 -2.99 33.44 11.76
CA SER A 230 -4.21 33.51 10.93
C SER A 230 -4.59 32.18 10.26
N ILE A 231 -3.69 31.20 10.22
CA ILE A 231 -3.96 29.89 9.62
C ILE A 231 -4.74 29.06 10.63
N THR A 232 -5.94 28.61 10.25
CA THR A 232 -6.80 27.79 11.08
C THR A 232 -7.34 26.62 10.27
N HIS A 233 -7.11 25.40 10.77
CA HIS A 233 -7.69 24.18 10.23
C HIS A 233 -8.57 23.51 11.25
N THR A 234 -9.64 22.88 10.78
CA THR A 234 -10.62 22.22 11.64
C THR A 234 -10.93 20.83 11.13
N GLU A 235 -10.98 19.89 12.05
CA GLU A 235 -11.37 18.51 11.79
C GLU A 235 -12.55 18.12 12.68
N ALA A 236 -13.51 17.40 12.11
CA ALA A 236 -14.69 16.96 12.85
C ALA A 236 -14.33 15.80 13.78
N LEU A 237 -14.79 15.87 15.03
CA LEU A 237 -14.64 14.79 16.00
C LEU A 237 -15.96 14.07 16.17
N THR A 238 -15.97 12.74 16.16
CA THR A 238 -17.16 11.96 16.53
C THR A 238 -16.82 10.88 17.55
N LEU A 239 -17.56 10.84 18.67
CA LEU A 239 -17.44 9.86 19.74
C LEU A 239 -18.79 9.20 19.99
N THR A 240 -18.86 7.88 20.09
CA THR A 240 -20.10 7.20 20.47
C THR A 240 -19.99 6.69 21.90
N VAL A 241 -20.88 7.14 22.79
CA VAL A 241 -20.97 6.63 24.16
C VAL A 241 -22.02 5.53 24.21
N ASP A 242 -21.56 4.32 24.51
CA ASP A 242 -22.42 3.16 24.70
C ASP A 242 -22.92 3.09 26.15
N PRO A 243 -24.08 2.45 26.40
CA PRO A 243 -24.49 2.18 27.77
C PRO A 243 -23.40 1.36 28.48
N PRO A 244 -23.19 1.56 29.80
CA PRO A 244 -22.31 0.68 30.55
C PRO A 244 -22.80 -0.75 30.30
N LEU A 245 -21.88 -1.63 29.91
CA LEU A 245 -22.19 -3.04 29.72
C LEU A 245 -22.97 -3.51 30.96
N PRO A 246 -24.08 -4.25 30.81
CA PRO A 246 -24.76 -4.84 31.95
C PRO A 246 -23.69 -5.55 32.78
N ALA A 247 -23.49 -5.14 34.02
CA ALA A 247 -22.63 -5.88 34.92
C ALA A 247 -23.13 -7.31 34.88
N CYS A 248 -22.33 -8.22 34.31
CA CYS A 248 -22.73 -9.61 34.25
C CYS A 248 -23.14 -9.99 35.68
N PRO A 249 -24.34 -10.53 35.91
CA PRO A 249 -24.64 -11.10 37.21
C PRO A 249 -23.48 -12.04 37.50
N THR A 250 -22.80 -11.77 38.63
CA THR A 250 -21.59 -12.45 39.10
C THR A 250 -21.45 -13.81 38.44
N CYS A 251 -20.37 -14.01 37.68
CA CYS A 251 -20.01 -15.28 37.05
C CYS A 251 -20.60 -16.42 37.86
N PHE A 252 -21.53 -17.17 37.28
CA PHE A 252 -22.11 -18.34 37.95
C PHE A 252 -20.94 -19.07 38.63
N PRO A 253 -20.95 -19.23 39.97
CA PRO A 253 -19.89 -19.96 40.62
C PRO A 253 -19.81 -21.30 39.91
N SER A 254 -18.59 -21.71 39.61
CA SER A 254 -18.25 -22.90 38.83
C SER A 254 -18.96 -24.14 39.35
N VAL A 255 -20.22 -24.34 38.96
CA VAL A 255 -20.96 -25.57 39.18
C VAL A 255 -20.88 -26.30 37.85
N TRP A 256 -19.81 -27.09 37.74
CA TRP A 256 -19.70 -28.25 36.85
C TRP A 256 -20.19 -27.99 35.42
N SER A 257 -19.39 -27.22 34.69
CA SER A 257 -19.53 -27.05 33.25
C SER A 257 -19.60 -28.42 32.55
N PRO A 258 -20.41 -28.57 31.48
CA PRO A 258 -20.33 -29.69 30.55
C PRO A 258 -18.89 -29.99 30.07
N MET A 259 -17.98 -29.01 30.17
CA MET A 259 -16.54 -29.18 29.92
C MET A 259 -15.84 -30.11 30.92
N THR A 260 -16.24 -30.20 32.19
CA THR A 260 -15.68 -31.19 33.12
C THR A 260 -16.15 -32.60 32.76
N ILE A 261 -17.39 -32.73 32.30
CA ILE A 261 -17.95 -34.01 31.84
C ILE A 261 -17.33 -34.43 30.50
N LEU A 262 -17.10 -33.48 29.58
CA LEU A 262 -16.52 -33.74 28.26
C LEU A 262 -14.99 -33.91 28.31
N SER A 263 -14.27 -33.15 29.13
CA SER A 263 -12.83 -33.36 29.36
C SER A 263 -12.58 -34.64 30.15
N ALA A 264 -13.44 -35.01 31.11
CA ALA A 264 -13.42 -36.33 31.72
C ALA A 264 -13.79 -37.43 30.71
N ALA A 265 -14.74 -37.21 29.78
CA ALA A 265 -15.09 -38.16 28.73
C ALA A 265 -13.95 -38.34 27.70
N ILE A 266 -13.24 -37.27 27.34
CA ILE A 266 -12.11 -37.30 26.40
C ILE A 266 -10.86 -37.88 27.09
N ALA A 267 -10.57 -37.51 28.34
CA ALA A 267 -9.49 -38.11 29.13
C ALA A 267 -9.76 -39.58 29.48
N SER A 268 -11.01 -39.97 29.74
CA SER A 268 -11.36 -41.39 29.89
C SER A 268 -11.33 -42.15 28.56
N SER A 269 -11.57 -41.49 27.43
CA SER A 269 -11.39 -42.10 26.10
C SER A 269 -9.91 -42.29 25.72
N SER A 270 -8.99 -41.41 26.18
CA SER A 270 -7.55 -41.53 25.92
C SER A 270 -6.82 -42.44 26.91
N VAL A 271 -7.28 -42.49 28.18
CA VAL A 271 -6.77 -43.43 29.19
C VAL A 271 -7.34 -44.85 28.95
N GLY A 272 -8.57 -44.96 28.47
CA GLY A 272 -9.20 -46.25 28.12
C GLY A 272 -8.52 -46.99 26.97
N THR A 273 -7.91 -46.27 26.01
CA THR A 273 -7.13 -46.88 24.91
C THR A 273 -5.72 -47.30 25.31
N GLY A 274 -5.20 -46.83 26.45
CA GLY A 274 -3.86 -47.18 26.95
C GLY A 274 -3.84 -48.32 27.97
N ILE A 275 -4.95 -48.57 28.70
CA ILE A 275 -4.90 -49.44 29.91
C ILE A 275 -5.70 -50.75 29.77
N VAL A 276 -6.59 -50.93 28.80
CA VAL A 276 -7.31 -52.22 28.64
C VAL A 276 -6.61 -53.10 27.60
N PHE A 277 -5.42 -53.59 27.95
CA PHE A 277 -4.93 -54.87 27.43
C PHE A 277 -5.22 -55.97 28.47
N PRO A 278 -6.36 -56.68 28.31
CA PRO A 278 -6.35 -58.10 28.62
C PRO A 278 -6.88 -58.90 27.43
N ARG A 279 -5.98 -59.69 26.82
CA ARG A 279 -6.24 -60.84 25.93
C ARG A 279 -7.44 -60.69 24.98
N ILE A 280 -7.19 -60.08 23.81
CA ILE A 280 -8.20 -59.96 22.76
C ILE A 280 -8.36 -61.30 22.01
N ASN A 281 -9.62 -61.73 21.90
CA ASN A 281 -10.11 -62.85 21.09
C ASN A 281 -9.64 -62.75 19.62
N LYS A 282 -9.26 -63.87 18.99
CA LYS A 282 -8.70 -63.97 17.62
C LYS A 282 -9.70 -63.64 16.49
N ASN A 283 -10.74 -62.86 16.73
CA ASN A 283 -11.76 -62.54 15.74
C ASN A 283 -11.35 -61.30 14.91
N PRO A 284 -11.02 -61.44 13.62
CA PRO A 284 -10.38 -60.38 12.82
C PRO A 284 -11.27 -59.15 12.60
N LYS A 285 -12.60 -59.27 12.71
CA LYS A 285 -13.53 -58.12 12.62
C LYS A 285 -13.46 -57.22 13.85
N PHE A 286 -13.27 -57.81 15.04
CA PHE A 286 -13.22 -57.07 16.30
C PHE A 286 -11.89 -56.32 16.44
N ILE A 287 -10.78 -56.93 16.01
CA ILE A 287 -9.45 -56.30 15.99
C ILE A 287 -9.45 -55.04 15.11
N ARG A 288 -10.03 -55.10 13.90
CA ARG A 288 -10.14 -53.93 13.01
C ARG A 288 -10.98 -52.79 13.58
N LEU A 289 -12.02 -53.12 14.34
CA LEU A 289 -12.86 -52.10 14.99
C LEU A 289 -12.07 -51.33 16.05
N VAL A 290 -11.32 -52.05 16.90
CA VAL A 290 -10.51 -51.47 17.97
C VAL A 290 -9.38 -50.61 17.39
N GLU A 291 -8.67 -51.08 16.36
CA GLU A 291 -7.63 -50.31 15.68
C GLU A 291 -8.16 -48.99 15.10
N ASN A 292 -9.35 -49.00 14.48
CA ASN A 292 -9.96 -47.79 13.92
C ASN A 292 -10.36 -46.78 15.00
N VAL A 293 -10.89 -47.24 16.13
CA VAL A 293 -11.29 -46.36 17.24
C VAL A 293 -10.06 -45.68 17.86
N VAL A 294 -8.97 -46.42 18.05
CA VAL A 294 -7.70 -45.89 18.56
C VAL A 294 -7.10 -44.87 17.59
N LEU A 295 -7.15 -45.15 16.29
CA LEU A 295 -6.65 -44.23 15.26
C LEU A 295 -7.44 -42.92 15.24
N VAL A 296 -8.77 -42.97 15.31
CA VAL A 296 -9.60 -41.75 15.28
C VAL A 296 -9.42 -40.92 16.57
N SER A 297 -9.36 -41.58 17.74
CA SER A 297 -9.12 -40.90 19.04
C SER A 297 -7.78 -40.15 19.08
N SER A 298 -6.71 -40.78 18.60
CA SER A 298 -5.38 -40.17 18.52
C SER A 298 -5.32 -39.00 17.53
N LEU A 299 -5.98 -39.12 16.38
CA LEU A 299 -6.06 -38.03 15.39
C LEU A 299 -6.85 -36.82 15.90
N VAL A 300 -7.95 -37.03 16.63
CA VAL A 300 -8.71 -35.95 17.27
C VAL A 300 -7.85 -35.22 18.30
N SER A 301 -7.09 -35.96 19.10
CA SER A 301 -6.17 -35.39 20.09
C SER A 301 -5.08 -34.53 19.44
N ILE A 302 -4.51 -34.99 18.31
CA ILE A 302 -3.54 -34.22 17.52
C ILE A 302 -4.20 -32.97 16.93
N GLY A 303 -5.43 -33.08 16.41
CA GLY A 303 -6.19 -31.94 15.88
C GLY A 303 -6.39 -30.84 16.93
N VAL A 304 -6.72 -31.21 18.18
CA VAL A 304 -6.84 -30.27 19.29
C VAL A 304 -5.50 -29.60 19.60
N ILE A 305 -4.41 -30.37 19.68
CA ILE A 305 -3.08 -29.85 20.00
C ILE A 305 -2.60 -28.86 18.92
N VAL A 306 -2.75 -29.21 17.64
CA VAL A 306 -2.37 -28.33 16.52
C VAL A 306 -3.17 -27.04 16.56
N THR A 307 -4.49 -27.13 16.78
CA THR A 307 -5.38 -25.96 16.88
C THR A 307 -4.98 -25.02 18.01
N LEU A 308 -4.61 -25.57 19.18
CA LEU A 308 -4.16 -24.78 20.33
C LEU A 308 -2.77 -24.15 20.09
N ALA A 309 -1.81 -24.92 19.54
CA ALA A 309 -0.45 -24.46 19.30
C ALA A 309 -0.39 -23.33 18.26
N THR A 310 -1.15 -23.45 17.17
CA THR A 310 -1.19 -22.41 16.12
C THR A 310 -1.81 -21.12 16.63
N GLY A 311 -2.86 -21.21 17.46
CA GLY A 311 -3.41 -20.05 18.14
C GLY A 311 -2.44 -19.35 19.10
N LEU A 312 -1.57 -20.11 19.77
CA LEU A 312 -0.51 -19.57 20.63
C LEU A 312 0.60 -18.85 19.83
N ILE A 313 0.99 -19.38 18.67
CA ILE A 313 1.98 -18.76 17.79
C ILE A 313 1.48 -17.41 17.23
N LEU A 314 0.21 -17.36 16.82
CA LEU A 314 -0.39 -16.13 16.29
C LEU A 314 -0.55 -15.04 17.37
N LEU A 315 -0.90 -15.43 18.59
CA LEU A 315 -0.88 -14.51 19.75
C LEU A 315 0.52 -13.94 20.00
N TRP A 316 1.55 -14.78 19.87
CA TRP A 316 2.93 -14.38 20.07
C TRP A 316 3.43 -13.43 18.97
N GLN A 317 3.03 -13.65 17.70
CA GLN A 317 3.32 -12.74 16.59
C GLN A 317 2.64 -11.37 16.74
N GLY A 318 1.41 -11.32 17.29
CA GLY A 318 0.73 -10.05 17.63
C GLY A 318 1.42 -9.27 18.75
N TRP A 319 2.19 -9.94 19.61
CA TRP A 319 2.91 -9.34 20.74
C TRP A 319 4.19 -8.59 20.33
N LEU A 320 4.74 -8.86 19.13
CA LEU A 320 5.94 -8.20 18.58
C LEU A 320 5.65 -6.84 17.90
N GLY A 321 4.45 -6.28 18.09
CA GLY A 321 4.13 -4.91 17.67
C GLY A 321 3.98 -4.72 16.16
N LEU A 322 3.92 -5.78 15.35
CA LEU A 322 3.82 -5.68 13.89
C LEU A 322 2.40 -5.59 13.33
N THR A 323 1.33 -5.55 14.14
CA THR A 323 -0.01 -5.11 13.71
C THR A 323 -0.99 -5.12 14.89
N CYS A 324 -1.79 -4.06 15.06
CA CYS A 324 -3.08 -4.17 15.74
C CYS A 324 -4.01 -4.97 14.82
N ILE A 325 -4.01 -6.30 14.95
CA ILE A 325 -4.81 -7.13 14.04
C ILE A 325 -6.28 -7.10 14.48
N ARG A 326 -7.06 -6.23 13.83
CA ARG A 326 -8.52 -6.42 13.74
C ARG A 326 -8.78 -7.45 12.64
N PHE A 327 -9.00 -8.70 13.01
CA PHE A 327 -9.47 -9.71 12.06
C PHE A 327 -10.94 -9.45 11.72
N TRP A 328 -11.18 -8.59 10.73
CA TRP A 328 -12.42 -8.67 9.96
C TRP A 328 -12.22 -9.73 8.87
N LYS A 329 -12.94 -10.84 9.02
CA LYS A 329 -13.21 -11.87 7.99
C LYS A 329 -12.19 -13.01 7.85
N TYR A 330 -12.77 -14.20 7.73
CA TYR A 330 -12.17 -15.53 7.72
C TYR A 330 -11.03 -15.70 6.69
N GLY A 331 -9.81 -16.05 7.13
CA GLY A 331 -8.65 -16.33 6.27
C GLY A 331 -7.95 -17.65 6.58
N PHE A 332 -7.53 -18.37 5.55
CA PHE A 332 -6.98 -19.74 5.64
C PHE A 332 -5.58 -19.80 6.31
N PRO A 333 -5.23 -20.82 7.13
CA PRO A 333 -6.02 -21.88 7.74
C PRO A 333 -6.11 -21.72 9.27
N PHE A 334 -6.35 -20.51 9.81
CA PHE A 334 -6.47 -20.29 11.26
C PHE A 334 -7.48 -19.18 11.55
N THR A 335 -8.72 -19.53 11.89
CA THR A 335 -9.83 -18.55 12.06
C THR A 335 -10.58 -18.63 13.38
N TRP A 336 -9.86 -18.92 14.47
CA TRP A 336 -10.36 -18.56 15.80
C TRP A 336 -9.48 -17.45 16.35
N ARG A 337 -10.00 -16.21 16.34
CA ARG A 337 -9.84 -15.18 17.38
C ARG A 337 -10.35 -13.82 16.89
N GLU A 338 -11.58 -13.52 17.27
CA GLU A 338 -11.88 -12.15 17.71
C GLU A 338 -11.15 -11.98 19.05
N ILE A 339 -9.90 -11.51 19.02
CA ILE A 339 -9.33 -10.85 20.20
C ILE A 339 -9.74 -9.40 20.06
N LEU A 340 -10.84 -9.00 20.70
CA LEU A 340 -11.01 -7.60 21.09
C LEU A 340 -9.94 -7.28 22.12
N GLY A 341 -8.72 -7.04 21.64
CA GLY A 341 -7.59 -6.61 22.44
C GLY A 341 -7.60 -5.10 22.56
N CYS A 342 -8.64 -4.55 23.19
CA CYS A 342 -8.65 -3.20 23.76
C CYS A 342 -9.57 -3.24 24.99
N GLY A 343 -9.00 -3.49 26.17
CA GLY A 343 -9.71 -3.45 27.46
C GLY A 343 -10.01 -4.82 28.09
N ASN A 344 -10.35 -4.78 29.39
CA ASN A 344 -10.65 -5.93 30.26
C ASN A 344 -11.95 -6.65 29.88
N VAL A 345 -11.98 -7.33 28.73
CA VAL A 345 -13.13 -8.17 28.32
C VAL A 345 -12.71 -9.63 28.24
N SER A 346 -13.58 -10.49 28.77
CA SER A 346 -13.43 -11.94 28.84
C SER A 346 -13.24 -12.57 27.46
N GLN A 347 -12.28 -13.49 27.37
CA GLN A 347 -12.05 -14.34 26.21
C GLN A 347 -13.19 -15.35 26.06
N GLU A 348 -14.28 -15.00 25.37
CA GLU A 348 -15.23 -16.01 24.95
C GLU A 348 -14.68 -16.74 23.71
N LEU A 349 -14.27 -17.99 23.92
CA LEU A 349 -13.80 -18.87 22.86
C LEU A 349 -14.99 -19.18 21.93
N ASN A 350 -14.94 -18.75 20.66
CA ASN A 350 -15.94 -19.17 19.68
C ASN A 350 -15.81 -20.68 19.43
N TRP A 351 -16.60 -21.46 20.16
CA TRP A 351 -16.49 -22.91 20.22
C TRP A 351 -16.82 -23.58 18.88
N TYR A 352 -17.70 -22.97 18.07
CA TYR A 352 -18.04 -23.47 16.74
C TYR A 352 -16.80 -23.46 15.84
N ALA A 353 -16.06 -22.36 15.80
CA ALA A 353 -14.83 -22.22 15.01
C ALA A 353 -13.73 -23.18 15.49
N PHE A 354 -13.56 -23.31 16.82
CA PHE A 354 -12.62 -24.27 17.41
C PHE A 354 -12.95 -25.72 17.02
N ALA A 355 -14.23 -26.08 17.01
CA ALA A 355 -14.69 -27.41 16.58
C ALA A 355 -14.41 -27.65 15.09
N PHE A 356 -14.65 -26.66 14.22
CA PHE A 356 -14.35 -26.76 12.79
C PHE A 356 -12.85 -26.98 12.52
N ASP A 357 -11.95 -26.21 13.15
CA ASP A 357 -10.50 -26.36 12.97
C ASP A 357 -10.01 -27.74 13.47
N THR A 358 -10.51 -28.18 14.63
CA THR A 358 -10.18 -29.50 15.17
C THR A 358 -10.60 -30.61 14.21
N ILE A 359 -11.80 -30.54 13.64
CA ILE A 359 -12.31 -31.51 12.66
C ILE A 359 -11.48 -31.48 11.37
N PHE A 360 -11.07 -30.30 10.92
CA PHE A 360 -10.20 -30.14 9.76
C PHE A 360 -8.84 -30.83 9.93
N PHE A 361 -8.11 -30.54 11.01
CA PHE A 361 -6.81 -31.17 11.26
C PHE A 361 -6.94 -32.69 11.49
N THR A 362 -8.04 -33.12 12.12
CA THR A 362 -8.36 -34.55 12.26
C THR A 362 -8.57 -35.22 10.89
N ALA A 363 -9.33 -34.58 9.99
CA ALA A 363 -9.61 -35.09 8.64
C ALA A 363 -8.35 -35.14 7.77
N VAL A 364 -7.51 -34.10 7.80
CA VAL A 364 -6.22 -34.05 7.09
C VAL A 364 -5.27 -35.14 7.62
N GLY A 365 -5.15 -35.28 8.94
CA GLY A 365 -4.34 -36.33 9.56
C GLY A 365 -4.82 -37.73 9.20
N TYR A 366 -6.14 -37.95 9.18
CA TYR A 366 -6.74 -39.21 8.74
C TYR A 366 -6.38 -39.53 7.28
N MET A 367 -6.48 -38.54 6.38
CA MET A 367 -6.11 -38.72 4.97
C MET A 367 -4.63 -39.08 4.79
N ALA A 368 -3.74 -38.42 5.52
CA ALA A 368 -2.30 -38.69 5.47
C ALA A 368 -1.95 -40.10 5.94
N VAL A 369 -2.48 -40.50 7.12
CA VAL A 369 -2.21 -41.82 7.70
C VAL A 369 -2.78 -42.94 6.82
N PHE A 370 -4.00 -42.78 6.29
CA PHE A 370 -4.59 -43.76 5.39
C PHE A 370 -3.78 -43.91 4.10
N SER A 371 -3.39 -42.80 3.47
CA SER A 371 -2.60 -42.80 2.24
C SER A 371 -1.23 -43.46 2.44
N PHE A 372 -0.58 -43.20 3.57
CA PHE A 372 0.69 -43.83 3.94
C PHE A 372 0.54 -45.34 4.13
N HIS A 373 -0.49 -45.77 4.88
CA HIS A 373 -0.77 -47.19 5.10
C HIS A 373 -1.15 -47.94 3.81
N ALA A 374 -1.90 -47.31 2.90
CA ALA A 374 -2.27 -47.90 1.61
C ALA A 374 -1.03 -48.13 0.73
N LYS A 375 -0.13 -47.14 0.67
CA LYS A 375 1.13 -47.22 -0.08
C LYS A 375 2.07 -48.31 0.46
N TRP A 376 2.25 -48.38 1.79
CA TRP A 376 3.15 -49.35 2.42
C TRP A 376 2.68 -50.80 2.31
N ARG A 377 1.37 -51.05 2.27
CA ARG A 377 0.83 -52.42 2.13
C ARG A 377 0.78 -52.91 0.67
N GLY A 378 1.21 -52.10 -0.30
CA GLY A 378 1.25 -52.49 -1.72
C GLY A 378 -0.09 -52.93 -2.30
N ARG A 379 -1.21 -52.52 -1.69
CA ARG A 379 -2.57 -52.93 -2.09
C ARG A 379 -3.32 -51.75 -2.69
N VAL A 380 -3.96 -51.97 -3.84
CA VAL A 380 -5.01 -51.09 -4.34
C VAL A 380 -6.24 -51.32 -3.46
N ILE A 381 -6.31 -50.58 -2.35
CA ILE A 381 -7.45 -50.63 -1.43
C ILE A 381 -8.41 -49.55 -1.90
N ASN A 382 -9.61 -49.92 -2.34
CA ASN A 382 -10.69 -48.95 -2.56
C ASN A 382 -10.85 -48.10 -1.30
N PRO A 383 -10.83 -46.76 -1.41
CA PRO A 383 -10.87 -45.91 -0.23
C PRO A 383 -12.15 -46.18 0.56
N PRO A 384 -12.07 -46.35 1.89
CA PRO A 384 -13.26 -46.48 2.72
C PRO A 384 -14.10 -45.21 2.61
N THR A 385 -15.40 -45.33 2.83
CA THR A 385 -16.34 -44.20 2.81
C THR A 385 -15.90 -43.07 3.73
N THR A 386 -15.27 -43.38 4.86
CA THR A 386 -14.68 -42.42 5.80
C THR A 386 -13.57 -41.56 5.19
N PHE A 387 -12.75 -42.13 4.30
CA PHE A 387 -11.71 -41.38 3.59
C PHE A 387 -12.34 -40.41 2.58
N LEU A 388 -13.37 -40.84 1.85
CA LEU A 388 -14.08 -39.98 0.90
C LEU A 388 -14.82 -38.83 1.59
N ILE A 389 -15.42 -39.09 2.77
CA ILE A 389 -16.07 -38.05 3.59
C ILE A 389 -15.02 -37.05 4.10
N ALA A 390 -13.88 -37.52 4.61
CA ALA A 390 -12.80 -36.65 5.06
C ALA A 390 -12.22 -35.80 3.90
N ALA A 391 -11.99 -36.41 2.73
CA ALA A 391 -11.52 -35.73 1.53
C ALA A 391 -12.52 -34.67 1.04
N GLY A 392 -13.81 -35.01 1.00
CA GLY A 392 -14.88 -34.09 0.62
C GLY A 392 -14.98 -32.91 1.58
N TYR A 393 -14.91 -33.17 2.88
CA TYR A 393 -14.90 -32.11 3.90
C TYR A 393 -13.71 -31.16 3.72
N VAL A 394 -12.49 -31.69 3.57
CA VAL A 394 -11.28 -30.88 3.35
C VAL A 394 -11.40 -30.06 2.06
N ALA A 395 -11.90 -30.64 0.97
CA ALA A 395 -12.07 -29.94 -0.29
C ALA A 395 -13.10 -28.79 -0.20
N VAL A 396 -14.25 -29.04 0.43
CA VAL A 396 -15.29 -28.01 0.65
C VAL A 396 -14.76 -26.90 1.55
N ALA A 397 -14.06 -27.26 2.63
CA ALA A 397 -13.41 -26.30 3.51
C ALA A 397 -12.43 -25.43 2.70
N MET A 398 -11.47 -26.03 1.99
CA MET A 398 -10.50 -25.30 1.16
C MET A 398 -11.14 -24.38 0.11
N ALA A 399 -12.21 -24.85 -0.55
CA ALA A 399 -12.93 -24.04 -1.53
C ALA A 399 -13.64 -22.85 -0.89
N TRP A 400 -14.30 -23.07 0.25
CA TRP A 400 -14.93 -22.01 1.04
C TRP A 400 -13.92 -20.95 1.46
N PHE A 401 -12.74 -21.38 1.93
CA PHE A 401 -11.67 -20.46 2.31
C PHE A 401 -11.06 -19.71 1.12
N GLY A 402 -10.86 -20.38 -0.02
CA GLY A 402 -10.41 -19.75 -1.26
C GLY A 402 -11.38 -18.67 -1.74
N LEU A 403 -12.69 -18.92 -1.64
CA LEU A 403 -13.75 -17.95 -1.96
C LEU A 403 -13.68 -16.71 -1.06
N ILE A 404 -13.48 -16.90 0.25
CA ILE A 404 -13.38 -15.76 1.17
C ILE A 404 -12.09 -14.96 0.92
N ALA A 405 -10.96 -15.63 0.71
CA ALA A 405 -9.70 -14.97 0.36
C ALA A 405 -9.82 -14.16 -0.95
N TRP A 406 -10.55 -14.68 -1.93
CA TRP A 406 -10.83 -13.97 -3.17
C TRP A 406 -11.76 -12.77 -2.97
N ALA A 407 -12.84 -12.93 -2.19
CA ALA A 407 -13.81 -11.88 -1.90
C ALA A 407 -13.21 -10.73 -1.07
N THR A 408 -12.26 -11.03 -0.19
CA THR A 408 -11.52 -10.02 0.58
C THR A 408 -10.54 -9.22 -0.28
N ALA A 409 -9.92 -9.85 -1.29
CA ALA A 409 -9.06 -9.15 -2.24
C ALA A 409 -9.82 -8.26 -3.24
N HIS A 410 -11.12 -8.50 -3.45
CA HIS A 410 -11.95 -7.79 -4.45
C HIS A 410 -13.27 -7.27 -3.85
N PRO A 411 -13.22 -6.28 -2.95
CA PRO A 411 -14.40 -5.82 -2.20
C PRO A 411 -15.52 -5.26 -3.08
N GLY A 412 -15.21 -4.71 -4.26
CA GLY A 412 -16.19 -4.17 -5.21
C GLY A 412 -17.00 -5.23 -5.99
N LEU A 413 -16.56 -6.49 -6.03
CA LEU A 413 -17.27 -7.61 -6.66
C LEU A 413 -17.98 -8.50 -5.63
N ALA A 414 -17.65 -8.36 -4.35
CA ALA A 414 -18.18 -9.18 -3.26
C ALA A 414 -19.67 -8.96 -2.97
N THR A 415 -20.24 -7.81 -3.36
CA THR A 415 -21.67 -7.49 -3.19
C THR A 415 -22.63 -8.28 -4.08
N LEU A 416 -22.11 -9.10 -5.02
CA LEU A 416 -22.91 -9.94 -5.92
C LEU A 416 -22.98 -11.42 -5.49
N LEU A 417 -22.27 -11.82 -4.43
CA LEU A 417 -22.10 -13.23 -4.02
C LEU A 417 -22.57 -13.55 -2.59
N LEU A 418 -23.14 -12.57 -1.88
CA LEU A 418 -23.94 -12.73 -0.66
C LEU A 418 -25.38 -12.33 -0.98
#